data_AF-A0A1L9PY11-F1
#
_entry.id   AF-A0A1L9PY11-F1
#
_cell.length_a   1.000
_cell.length_b   1.000
_cell.length_c   1.000
_cell.angle_alpha   90.00
_cell.angle_beta   90.00
_cell.angle_gamma   90.00
#
_symmetry.space_group_name_H-M   'P 1'
#
loop_
_entity.id
_entity.type
_entity.pdbx_description
1 polymer ?
#
loop_
_entity_poly.entity_id
_entity_poly.type
_entity_poly.pdbx_seq_one_letter_code
_entity_poly.pdbx_strand_id
1 'polypeptide(L)'
;MTCSSCIGAINAALKTFDWIKRVDINLISNSATVVFEGREHLAEITTTIEDIGYEATLNEVQDLERRQDQDHRRQVSIYVSGIYCDHCPPRILESLRRCDGEVKIEKLLSRVDPILNISYTFLPQTSSIVVH
;
A
#
# COMPACT_ATOMS: atom_id res chain seq x y z
N MET A 1 -8.24 -25.29 9.60
CA MET A 1 -6.93 -25.55 10.25
C MET A 1 -7.14 -25.75 11.75
N THR A 2 -6.62 -26.83 12.34
CA THR A 2 -6.91 -27.18 13.76
C THR A 2 -5.68 -27.48 14.62
N CYS A 3 -4.47 -27.54 14.05
CA CYS A 3 -3.26 -27.90 14.78
C CYS A 3 -1.99 -27.24 14.18
N SER A 4 -0.95 -27.08 15.00
CA SER A 4 0.38 -26.59 14.59
C SER A 4 0.96 -27.38 13.42
N SER A 5 0.66 -28.68 13.34
CA SER A 5 1.07 -29.55 12.24
C SER A 5 0.46 -29.12 10.90
N CYS A 6 -0.79 -28.64 10.90
CA CYS A 6 -1.48 -28.16 9.70
C CYS A 6 -0.81 -26.91 9.13
N ILE A 7 -0.39 -25.99 10.03
CA ILE A 7 0.36 -24.79 9.64
C ILE A 7 1.66 -25.18 8.95
N GLY A 8 2.40 -26.12 9.56
CA GLY A 8 3.68 -26.59 9.04
C GLY A 8 3.55 -27.14 7.62
N ALA A 9 2.52 -27.95 7.37
CA ALA A 9 2.23 -28.52 6.05
C ALA A 9 1.93 -27.42 5.00
N ILE A 10 1.03 -26.49 5.30
CA ILE A 10 0.66 -25.40 4.39
C ILE A 10 1.87 -24.51 4.09
N ASN A 11 2.62 -24.11 5.13
CA ASN A 11 3.80 -23.27 4.97
C ASN A 11 4.90 -23.96 4.16
N ALA A 12 5.12 -25.26 4.39
CA ALA A 12 6.11 -26.03 3.64
C ALA A 12 5.72 -26.18 2.17
N ALA A 13 4.45 -26.46 1.87
CA ALA A 13 3.96 -26.58 0.50
C ALA A 13 4.12 -25.28 -0.29
N LEU A 14 3.68 -24.15 0.27
CA LEU A 14 3.77 -22.86 -0.39
C LEU A 14 5.22 -22.36 -0.54
N LYS A 15 6.09 -22.58 0.44
CA LYS A 15 7.49 -22.15 0.36
C LYS A 15 8.33 -22.88 -0.70
N THR A 16 7.78 -23.87 -1.39
CA THR A 16 8.46 -24.52 -2.53
C THR A 16 8.53 -23.64 -3.77
N PHE A 17 7.69 -22.61 -3.85
CA PHE A 17 7.62 -21.71 -5.01
C PHE A 17 8.55 -20.50 -4.84
N ASP A 18 9.42 -20.26 -5.84
CA ASP A 18 10.38 -19.14 -5.83
C ASP A 18 9.71 -17.76 -5.90
N TRP A 19 8.49 -17.71 -6.46
CA TRP A 19 7.68 -16.50 -6.57
C TRP A 19 6.91 -16.20 -5.26
N ILE A 20 6.94 -17.07 -4.26
CA ILE A 20 6.40 -16.79 -2.91
C ILE A 20 7.48 -16.14 -2.04
N LYS A 21 7.20 -14.93 -1.54
CA LYS A 21 8.13 -14.15 -0.70
C LYS A 21 7.89 -14.34 0.79
N ARG A 22 6.63 -14.48 1.19
CA ARG A 22 6.25 -14.64 2.60
C ARG A 22 4.96 -15.41 2.72
N VAL A 23 4.88 -16.26 3.74
CA VAL A 23 3.67 -16.94 4.19
C VAL A 23 3.55 -16.75 5.69
N ASP A 24 2.40 -16.29 6.16
CA ASP A 24 2.09 -16.04 7.57
C ASP A 24 0.69 -16.61 7.86
N ILE A 25 0.57 -17.52 8.82
CA ILE A 25 -0.66 -18.29 9.02
C ILE A 25 -1.17 -18.00 10.42
N ASN A 26 -2.43 -17.57 10.51
CA ASN A 26 -3.13 -17.30 11.75
C ASN A 26 -4.15 -18.39 12.03
N LEU A 27 -3.85 -19.24 13.01
CA LEU A 27 -4.76 -20.30 13.46
C LEU A 27 -6.06 -19.75 14.07
N ILE A 28 -6.00 -18.63 14.79
CA ILE A 28 -7.15 -18.10 15.55
C ILE A 28 -8.23 -17.64 14.57
N SER A 29 -7.84 -16.94 13.50
CA SER A 29 -8.75 -16.51 12.44
C SER A 29 -8.93 -17.54 11.33
N ASN A 30 -8.28 -18.71 11.44
CA ASN A 30 -8.21 -19.73 10.39
C ASN A 30 -7.88 -19.11 9.04
N SER A 31 -6.76 -18.39 8.95
CA SER A 31 -6.40 -17.58 7.79
C SER A 31 -4.91 -17.66 7.43
N ALA A 32 -4.55 -17.55 6.15
CA ALA A 32 -3.17 -17.58 5.66
C ALA A 32 -2.79 -16.38 4.78
N THR A 33 -1.92 -15.50 5.24
CA THR A 33 -1.33 -14.34 4.57
C THR A 33 -0.20 -14.72 3.63
N VAL A 34 -0.34 -14.52 2.32
CA VAL A 34 0.67 -14.88 1.30
C VAL A 34 1.11 -13.66 0.51
N VAL A 35 2.42 -13.39 0.51
CA VAL A 35 3.07 -12.40 -0.35
C VAL A 35 3.76 -13.13 -1.50
N PHE A 36 3.41 -12.77 -2.73
CA PHE A 36 3.87 -13.45 -3.93
C PHE A 36 4.06 -12.47 -5.10
N GLU A 37 4.83 -12.89 -6.10
CA GLU A 37 5.02 -12.22 -7.38
C GLU A 37 4.19 -12.91 -8.46
N GLY A 38 3.67 -12.14 -9.42
CA GLY A 38 2.87 -12.66 -10.54
C GLY A 38 1.42 -12.98 -10.15
N ARG A 39 0.47 -12.19 -10.64
CA ARG A 39 -0.96 -12.34 -10.33
C ARG A 39 -1.56 -13.62 -10.94
N GLU A 40 -0.89 -14.17 -11.95
CA GLU A 40 -1.18 -15.45 -12.59
C GLU A 40 -1.07 -16.65 -11.65
N HIS A 41 -0.26 -16.56 -10.60
CA HIS A 41 -0.04 -17.65 -9.64
C HIS A 41 -1.12 -17.78 -8.56
N LEU A 42 -2.10 -16.87 -8.56
CA LEU A 42 -3.16 -16.86 -7.55
C LEU A 42 -3.92 -18.19 -7.47
N ALA A 43 -4.27 -18.78 -8.62
CA ALA A 43 -4.96 -20.06 -8.65
C ALA A 43 -4.08 -21.20 -8.13
N GLU A 44 -2.78 -21.16 -8.41
CA GLU A 44 -1.80 -22.16 -8.00
C GLU A 44 -1.64 -22.21 -6.47
N ILE A 45 -1.73 -21.05 -5.79
CA ILE A 45 -1.73 -20.97 -4.31
C ILE A 45 -2.92 -21.74 -3.74
N THR A 46 -4.14 -21.46 -4.22
CA THR A 46 -5.36 -22.10 -3.72
C THR A 46 -5.32 -23.60 -3.97
N THR A 47 -5.01 -24.02 -5.20
CA THR A 47 -4.92 -25.43 -5.58
C THR A 47 -3.87 -26.18 -4.77
N THR A 48 -2.71 -25.58 -4.50
CA THR A 48 -1.67 -26.22 -3.67
C THR A 48 -2.18 -26.52 -2.26
N ILE A 49 -3.00 -25.62 -1.68
CA ILE A 49 -3.57 -25.82 -0.34
C ILE A 49 -4.64 -26.93 -0.36
N GLU A 50 -5.43 -27.00 -1.42
CA GLU A 50 -6.43 -28.05 -1.65
C GLU A 50 -5.78 -29.43 -1.85
N ASP A 51 -4.67 -29.49 -2.60
CA ASP A 51 -3.94 -30.73 -2.90
C ASP A 51 -3.35 -31.40 -1.64
N ILE A 52 -3.00 -30.61 -0.62
CA ILE A 52 -2.54 -31.13 0.68
C ILE A 52 -3.69 -31.41 1.65
N GLY A 53 -4.94 -31.27 1.18
CA GLY A 53 -6.15 -31.70 1.88
C GLY A 53 -6.87 -30.61 2.70
N TYR A 54 -6.67 -29.33 2.39
CA TYR A 54 -7.37 -28.22 3.06
C TYR A 54 -8.22 -27.42 2.08
N GLU A 55 -9.45 -27.10 2.46
CA GLU A 55 -10.26 -26.14 1.71
C GLU A 55 -9.72 -24.72 1.95
N ALA A 56 -9.49 -23.99 0.86
CA ALA A 56 -9.05 -22.59 0.90
C ALA A 56 -9.95 -21.74 0.00
N THR A 57 -10.33 -20.55 0.47
CA THR A 57 -11.14 -19.62 -0.32
C THR A 57 -10.45 -18.28 -0.35
N LEU A 58 -10.10 -17.82 -1.55
CA LEU A 58 -9.50 -16.51 -1.72
C LEU A 58 -10.46 -15.41 -1.24
N ASN A 59 -10.05 -14.67 -0.21
CA ASN A 59 -10.85 -13.57 0.34
C ASN A 59 -10.51 -12.22 -0.30
N GLU A 60 -9.23 -11.84 -0.31
CA GLU A 60 -8.78 -10.55 -0.84
C GLU A 60 -7.42 -10.68 -1.54
N VAL A 61 -7.21 -9.89 -2.59
CA VAL A 61 -5.92 -9.73 -3.29
C VAL A 61 -5.64 -8.25 -3.40
N GLN A 62 -4.46 -7.85 -2.93
CA GLN A 62 -4.08 -6.45 -2.83
C GLN A 62 -2.78 -6.22 -3.59
N ASP A 63 -2.77 -5.34 -4.59
CA ASP A 63 -1.50 -4.97 -5.23
C ASP A 63 -0.66 -4.16 -4.22
N LEU A 64 0.40 -4.78 -3.67
CA LEU A 64 1.23 -4.20 -2.61
C LEU A 64 1.96 -2.92 -3.02
N GLU A 65 2.15 -2.71 -4.31
CA GLU A 65 2.68 -1.47 -4.88
C GLU A 65 1.63 -0.33 -4.81
N ARG A 66 0.34 -0.62 -4.95
CA ARG A 66 -0.73 0.41 -4.93
C ARG A 66 -1.17 0.83 -3.53
N ARG A 67 -1.12 -0.08 -2.55
CA ARG A 67 -1.44 0.30 -1.15
C ARG A 67 -0.42 1.26 -0.57
N GLN A 68 0.85 1.09 -0.95
CA GLN A 68 1.88 2.06 -0.60
C GLN A 68 1.51 3.45 -1.13
N ASP A 69 1.12 3.61 -2.39
CA ASP A 69 0.82 4.94 -2.95
C ASP A 69 -0.27 5.72 -2.17
N GLN A 70 -1.35 5.05 -1.74
CA GLN A 70 -2.42 5.69 -0.96
C GLN A 70 -2.06 5.93 0.51
N ASP A 71 -1.39 4.98 1.17
CA ASP A 71 -1.00 5.10 2.58
C ASP A 71 0.16 6.10 2.78
N HIS A 72 0.80 6.51 1.70
CA HIS A 72 1.95 7.42 1.67
C HIS A 72 1.60 8.81 1.19
N ARG A 73 0.48 8.96 0.48
CA ARG A 73 0.00 10.27 0.09
C ARG A 73 -0.50 11.02 1.33
N ARG A 74 0.14 12.14 1.63
CA ARG A 74 -0.28 13.08 2.69
C ARG A 74 -0.86 14.30 2.02
N GLN A 75 -2.00 14.77 2.52
CA GLN A 75 -2.56 16.06 2.14
C GLN A 75 -2.47 17.00 3.34
N VAL A 76 -1.95 18.20 3.10
CA VAL A 76 -1.82 19.23 4.14
C VAL A 76 -2.35 20.56 3.64
N SER A 77 -2.93 21.32 4.58
CA SER A 77 -3.37 22.70 4.36
C SER A 77 -2.39 23.64 5.06
N ILE A 78 -1.74 24.51 4.29
CA ILE A 78 -0.73 25.44 4.78
C ILE A 78 -1.32 26.85 4.70
N TYR A 79 -1.43 27.51 5.85
CA TYR A 79 -1.74 28.92 5.90
C TYR A 79 -0.48 29.74 5.62
N VAL A 80 -0.51 30.54 4.56
CA VAL A 80 0.62 31.40 4.18
C VAL A 80 0.33 32.83 4.63
N SER A 81 1.01 33.25 5.68
CA SER A 81 0.98 34.65 6.13
C SER A 81 1.75 35.56 5.17
N GLY A 82 1.36 36.84 5.11
CA GLY A 82 2.11 37.87 4.38
C GLY A 82 1.84 37.97 2.88
N ILE A 83 0.69 37.50 2.40
CA ILE A 83 0.25 37.71 1.01
C ILE A 83 -0.33 39.11 0.89
N TYR A 84 0.49 40.07 0.45
CA TYR A 84 0.10 41.48 0.37
C TYR A 84 -0.25 41.96 -1.04
N CYS A 85 0.13 41.22 -2.08
CA CYS A 85 -0.10 41.59 -3.48
C CYS A 85 -0.39 40.38 -4.38
N ASP A 86 -0.91 40.65 -5.58
CA ASP A 86 -1.32 39.62 -6.54
C ASP A 86 -0.12 38.88 -7.19
N HIS A 87 1.10 39.37 -6.98
CA HIS A 87 2.33 38.69 -7.40
C HIS A 87 2.85 37.67 -6.38
N CYS A 88 2.35 37.68 -5.13
CA CYS A 88 2.78 36.73 -4.11
C CYS A 88 2.35 35.28 -4.43
N PRO A 89 1.07 35.00 -4.76
CA PRO A 89 0.64 33.63 -5.08
C PRO A 89 1.44 32.96 -6.21
N PRO A 90 1.63 33.54 -7.41
CA PRO A 90 2.37 32.87 -8.48
C PRO A 90 3.82 32.59 -8.10
N ARG A 91 4.47 33.48 -7.36
CA ARG A 91 5.87 33.31 -6.91
C ARG A 91 6.02 32.15 -5.91
N ILE A 92 5.06 31.98 -5.02
CA ILE A 92 5.03 30.86 -4.06
C ILE A 92 4.84 29.54 -4.80
N LEU A 93 3.91 29.50 -5.76
CA LEU A 93 3.62 28.30 -6.56
C LEU A 93 4.81 27.89 -7.43
N GLU A 94 5.53 28.84 -8.02
CA GLU A 94 6.74 28.57 -8.79
C GLU A 94 7.84 27.96 -7.91
N SER A 95 8.01 28.47 -6.68
CA SER A 95 9.00 27.95 -5.73
C SER A 95 8.70 26.49 -5.34
N LEU A 96 7.43 26.14 -5.14
CA LEU A 96 7.01 24.77 -4.80
C LEU A 96 7.26 23.78 -5.95
N ARG A 97 7.13 24.21 -7.21
CA ARG A 97 7.45 23.38 -8.37
C ARG A 97 8.94 23.02 -8.49
N ARG A 98 9.81 23.74 -7.76
CA ARG A 98 11.26 23.49 -7.73
C ARG A 98 11.67 22.57 -6.58
N CYS A 99 10.74 22.08 -5.78
CA CYS A 99 11.03 21.11 -4.74
C CYS A 99 11.33 19.73 -5.36
N ASP A 100 12.33 19.04 -4.81
CA ASP A 100 12.82 17.75 -5.28
C ASP A 100 11.83 16.58 -5.05
N GLY A 101 10.73 16.84 -4.34
CA GLY A 101 9.66 15.86 -4.09
C GLY A 101 8.45 16.05 -5.01
N GLU A 102 7.72 14.96 -5.27
CA GLU A 102 6.44 14.99 -6.00
C GLU A 102 5.34 15.67 -5.16
N VAL A 103 5.36 17.00 -5.13
CA VAL A 103 4.33 17.83 -4.49
C VAL A 103 3.30 18.23 -5.55
N LYS A 104 2.05 17.80 -5.37
CA LYS A 104 0.91 18.22 -6.19
C LYS A 104 0.14 19.32 -5.47
N ILE A 105 -0.22 20.37 -6.21
CA ILE A 105 -1.02 21.47 -5.69
C ILE A 105 -2.50 21.13 -5.94
N GLU A 106 -3.25 20.90 -4.85
CA GLU A 106 -4.68 20.54 -4.89
C GLU A 106 -5.58 21.79 -4.89
N LYS A 107 -5.12 22.85 -4.21
CA LYS A 107 -5.82 24.13 -4.13
C LYS A 107 -4.81 25.27 -4.13
N LEU A 108 -5.01 26.23 -5.02
CA LEU A 108 -4.19 27.44 -5.10
C LEU A 108 -4.52 28.40 -3.96
N LEU A 109 -3.48 29.04 -3.41
CA LEU A 109 -3.66 30.19 -2.53
C LEU A 109 -3.97 31.46 -3.32
N SER A 110 -4.63 32.42 -2.68
CA SER A 110 -4.86 33.77 -3.19
C SER A 110 -4.74 34.80 -2.08
N ARG A 111 -4.91 36.09 -2.41
CA ARG A 111 -4.89 37.18 -1.42
C ARG A 111 -6.06 37.11 -0.42
N VAL A 112 -7.22 36.62 -0.87
CA VAL A 112 -8.43 36.49 -0.02
C VAL A 112 -8.54 35.12 0.65
N ASP A 113 -7.84 34.13 0.11
CA ASP A 113 -7.81 32.76 0.61
C ASP A 113 -6.35 32.30 0.72
N PRO A 114 -5.67 32.63 1.84
CA PRO A 114 -4.24 32.37 2.03
C PRO A 114 -3.94 30.90 2.37
N ILE A 115 -4.88 29.98 2.13
CA ILE A 115 -4.73 28.56 2.42
C ILE A 115 -4.35 27.82 1.14
N LEU A 116 -3.14 27.25 1.13
CA LEU A 116 -2.64 26.37 0.09
C LEU A 116 -2.89 24.91 0.51
N ASN A 117 -3.52 24.11 -0.35
CA ASN A 117 -3.58 22.65 -0.14
C ASN A 117 -2.62 21.96 -1.10
N ILE A 118 -1.75 21.13 -0.54
CA ILE A 118 -0.83 20.29 -1.32
C ILE A 118 -1.00 18.83 -0.93
N SER A 119 -0.68 17.93 -1.86
CA SER A 119 -0.45 16.54 -1.57
C SER A 119 0.96 16.12 -1.95
N TYR A 120 1.55 15.21 -1.19
CA TYR A 120 2.87 14.64 -1.48
C TYR A 120 2.91 13.18 -1.06
N THR A 121 3.70 12.37 -1.75
CA THR A 121 3.89 10.95 -1.40
C THR A 121 5.14 10.81 -0.54
N PHE A 122 4.97 10.34 0.70
CA PHE A 122 6.06 10.02 1.60
C PHE A 122 6.43 8.54 1.42
N LEU A 123 7.64 8.18 0.99
CA LEU A 123 8.02 6.77 0.78
C LEU A 123 8.59 6.13 2.07
N PRO A 124 7.82 5.44 2.93
CA PRO A 124 8.35 4.48 3.88
C PRO A 124 8.54 3.14 3.17
N GLN A 125 9.51 2.39 3.66
CA GLN A 125 9.95 1.16 3.02
C GLN A 125 9.12 -0.03 3.54
N THR A 126 8.66 -0.89 2.61
CA THR A 126 8.13 -2.28 2.73
C THR A 126 6.59 -2.53 2.75
N SER A 127 6.11 -3.65 2.16
CA SER A 127 4.67 -4.07 1.98
C SER A 127 4.40 -5.57 2.29
N SER A 128 3.16 -5.98 2.66
CA SER A 128 2.70 -7.40 2.87
C SER A 128 1.15 -7.62 2.74
N ILE A 129 0.64 -8.80 2.27
CA ILE A 129 -0.81 -9.20 2.01
C ILE A 129 -1.29 -10.36 2.92
N VAL A 130 -2.58 -10.37 3.35
CA VAL A 130 -3.32 -11.42 4.13
C VAL A 130 -4.35 -12.25 3.30
N VAL A 131 -4.48 -13.58 3.50
CA VAL A 131 -5.56 -14.47 2.93
C VAL A 131 -6.23 -15.26 4.07
N HIS A 132 -7.44 -15.81 3.84
CA HIS A 132 -8.26 -16.56 4.81
C HIS A 132 -8.51 -18.01 4.39
#